data_AF-A0A1B2AFD5-F1
#
_entry.id   AF-A0A1B2AFD5-F1
#
_cell.length_a   1.000
_cell.length_b   1.000
_cell.length_c   1.000
_cell.angle_alpha   90.00
_cell.angle_beta   90.00
_cell.angle_gamma   90.00
#
_symmetry.space_group_name_H-M   'P 1'
#
loop_
_entity.id
_entity.type
_entity.pdbx_description
1 polymer ?
#
loop_
_entity_poly.entity_id
_entity_poly.type
_entity_poly.pdbx_seq_one_letter_code
_entity_poly.pdbx_strand_id
1 'polypeptide(L)'
;MFGSAIDYARVTIRRRKFFPFQSRQITMAPRGHLHFHPHGQGYCDDFAAADRIRQGLFIHEMTHVWQTQARGEWYLILHRHPFCRYDYSLKPGWSLERYGIEQQAQIVKHAFWLRNGVAVAGVADVGAYDLLVRFPGT
;
A
#
# COMPACT_ATOMS: atom_id res chain seq x y z
N MET A 1 4.08 -11.27 0.01
CA MET A 1 4.25 -9.83 0.35
C MET A 1 4.08 -9.55 1.83
N PHE A 2 2.90 -9.67 2.42
CA PHE A 2 2.68 -9.35 3.85
C PHE A 2 2.69 -10.56 4.78
N GLY A 3 2.74 -11.78 4.23
CA GLY A 3 2.77 -13.03 5.02
C GLY A 3 1.64 -13.07 6.03
N SER A 4 1.95 -13.28 7.30
CA SER A 4 0.99 -13.29 8.41
C SER A 4 0.82 -11.94 9.12
N ALA A 5 1.34 -10.84 8.56
CA ALA A 5 1.22 -9.51 9.17
C ALA A 5 -0.18 -8.88 9.02
N ILE A 6 -1.02 -9.46 8.17
CA ILE A 6 -2.39 -9.02 7.92
C ILE A 6 -3.32 -10.20 8.18
N ASP A 7 -4.34 -9.99 8.99
CA ASP A 7 -5.50 -10.87 9.05
C ASP A 7 -6.38 -10.57 7.82
N TYR A 8 -6.22 -11.37 6.77
CA TYR A 8 -6.92 -11.20 5.49
C TYR A 8 -8.43 -11.46 5.61
N ALA A 9 -8.88 -12.26 6.57
CA ALA A 9 -10.30 -12.58 6.74
C ALA A 9 -11.12 -11.34 7.13
N ARG A 10 -10.46 -10.34 7.73
CA ARG A 10 -11.08 -9.05 8.10
C ARG A 10 -11.07 -8.03 6.98
N VAL A 11 -10.34 -8.26 5.90
CA VAL A 11 -10.17 -7.29 4.81
C VAL A 11 -11.34 -7.41 3.84
N THR A 12 -11.95 -6.28 3.48
CA THR A 12 -13.00 -6.25 2.46
C THR A 12 -12.62 -5.25 1.37
N ILE A 13 -12.89 -5.62 0.12
CA ILE A 13 -12.77 -4.74 -1.04
C ILE A 13 -14.18 -4.30 -1.42
N ARG A 14 -14.41 -2.99 -1.46
CA ARG A 14 -15.73 -2.41 -1.67
C ARG A 14 -15.66 -1.45 -2.85
N ARG A 15 -16.45 -1.72 -3.89
CA ARG A 15 -16.69 -0.80 -5.00
C ARG A 15 -17.71 0.27 -4.61
N ARG A 16 -17.41 1.01 -3.54
CA ARG A 16 -18.24 2.10 -3.00
C ARG A 16 -17.38 3.19 -2.37
N LYS A 17 -17.86 4.43 -2.43
CA LYS A 17 -17.26 5.56 -1.71
C LYS A 17 -17.21 5.26 -0.20
N PHE A 18 -16.13 5.67 0.46
CA PHE A 18 -16.02 5.73 1.91
C PHE A 18 -16.81 6.92 2.48
N PHE A 19 -16.75 8.07 1.81
CA PHE A 19 -17.48 9.29 2.18
C PHE A 19 -17.95 10.05 0.92
N PRO A 20 -18.97 10.93 1.00
CA PRO A 20 -19.62 11.52 -0.17
C PRO A 20 -18.69 12.22 -1.17
N PHE A 21 -17.65 12.88 -0.67
CA PHE A 21 -16.70 13.69 -1.45
C PHE A 21 -15.39 12.96 -1.79
N GLN A 22 -15.34 11.62 -1.66
CA GLN A 22 -14.20 10.85 -2.17
C GLN A 22 -14.06 11.06 -3.69
N SER A 23 -12.87 11.50 -4.13
CA SER A 23 -12.55 11.65 -5.56
C SER A 23 -12.53 10.30 -6.28
N ARG A 24 -12.83 10.32 -7.59
CA ARG A 24 -12.83 9.13 -8.47
C ARG A 24 -11.44 8.49 -8.64
N GLN A 25 -10.39 9.27 -8.39
CA GLN A 25 -8.99 8.86 -8.55
C GLN A 25 -8.36 8.31 -7.26
N ILE A 26 -9.07 8.40 -6.12
CA ILE A 26 -8.50 8.09 -4.81
C ILE A 26 -9.11 6.79 -4.30
N THR A 27 -8.26 5.81 -3.97
CA THR A 27 -8.62 4.66 -3.15
C THR A 27 -8.41 5.00 -1.67
N MET A 28 -9.35 4.57 -0.84
CA MET A 28 -9.36 4.89 0.59
C MET A 28 -9.34 3.60 1.40
N ALA A 29 -8.42 3.49 2.37
CA ALA A 29 -8.32 2.35 3.28
C ALA A 29 -8.48 2.68 4.78
N PRO A 30 -9.38 3.60 5.20
CA PRO A 30 -9.32 4.29 6.49
C PRO A 30 -9.48 3.39 7.72
N ARG A 31 -10.11 2.21 7.56
CA ARG A 31 -10.38 1.24 8.64
C ARG A 31 -10.00 -0.20 8.24
N GLY A 32 -8.96 -0.37 7.43
CA GLY A 32 -8.50 -1.70 7.02
C GLY A 32 -9.39 -2.38 5.96
N HIS A 33 -10.16 -1.59 5.22
CA HIS A 33 -10.97 -2.05 4.07
C HIS A 33 -10.72 -1.12 2.89
N LEU A 34 -10.63 -1.67 1.69
CA LEU A 34 -10.35 -0.90 0.48
C LEU A 34 -11.67 -0.38 -0.10
N HIS A 35 -11.76 0.94 -0.26
CA HIS A 35 -12.90 1.62 -0.87
C HIS A 35 -12.50 2.20 -2.22
N PHE A 36 -12.91 1.52 -3.28
CA PHE A 36 -12.76 2.00 -4.65
C PHE A 36 -13.99 2.80 -5.06
N HIS A 37 -13.78 3.97 -5.63
CA HIS A 37 -14.87 4.78 -6.14
C HIS A 37 -15.63 4.01 -7.25
N PRO A 38 -16.99 3.92 -7.21
CA PRO A 38 -17.76 3.12 -8.18
C PRO A 38 -17.50 3.46 -9.65
N HIS A 39 -17.34 4.77 -9.89
CA HIS A 39 -17.05 5.34 -11.20
C HIS A 39 -15.55 5.64 -11.44
N GLY A 40 -14.65 5.11 -10.63
CA GLY A 40 -13.20 5.16 -10.84
C GLY A 40 -12.70 3.99 -11.69
N GLN A 41 -11.42 4.02 -12.08
CA GLN A 41 -10.78 2.96 -12.88
C GLN A 41 -9.87 2.02 -12.08
N GLY A 42 -9.69 2.30 -10.78
CA GLY A 42 -8.77 1.55 -9.92
C GLY A 42 -9.29 0.19 -9.43
N TYR A 43 -10.58 -0.10 -9.57
CA TYR A 43 -11.18 -1.37 -9.16
C TYR A 43 -10.91 -2.47 -10.20
N CYS A 44 -10.69 -3.69 -9.70
CA CYS A 44 -10.63 -4.92 -10.48
C CYS A 44 -11.32 -6.03 -9.68
N ASP A 45 -11.97 -6.98 -10.37
CA ASP A 45 -12.62 -8.13 -9.72
C ASP A 45 -11.58 -9.12 -9.15
N ASP A 46 -10.44 -9.26 -9.84
CA ASP A 46 -9.29 -10.02 -9.36
C ASP A 46 -7.99 -9.26 -9.61
N PHE A 47 -7.46 -8.64 -8.56
CA PHE A 47 -6.19 -7.93 -8.64
C PHE A 47 -4.99 -8.84 -8.91
N ALA A 48 -5.05 -10.13 -8.59
CA ALA A 48 -3.96 -11.06 -8.87
C ALA A 48 -3.84 -11.37 -10.37
N ALA A 49 -4.97 -11.40 -11.08
CA ALA A 49 -5.03 -11.57 -12.54
C ALA A 49 -4.85 -10.26 -13.34
N ALA A 50 -4.79 -9.12 -12.65
CA ALA A 50 -4.65 -7.81 -13.28
C ALA A 50 -3.21 -7.53 -13.77
N ASP A 51 -3.05 -6.45 -14.55
CA ASP A 51 -1.73 -5.94 -14.92
C ASP A 51 -0.89 -5.51 -13.70
N ARG A 52 0.43 -5.34 -13.91
CA ARG A 52 1.37 -5.00 -12.83
C ARG A 52 1.08 -3.64 -12.18
N ILE A 53 0.47 -2.70 -12.90
CA ILE A 53 0.12 -1.38 -12.35
C ILE A 53 -0.99 -1.56 -11.30
N ARG A 54 -2.05 -2.30 -11.63
CA ARG A 54 -3.15 -2.60 -10.71
C ARG A 54 -2.74 -3.49 -9.55
N GLN A 55 -1.90 -4.50 -9.79
CA GLN A 55 -1.31 -5.28 -8.70
C GLN A 55 -0.50 -4.39 -7.75
N GLY A 56 0.30 -3.46 -8.28
CA GLY A 56 1.04 -2.49 -7.48
C GLY A 56 0.14 -1.57 -6.66
N LEU A 57 -0.93 -1.04 -7.27
CA LEU A 57 -1.96 -0.26 -6.56
C LEU A 57 -2.56 -1.07 -5.41
N PHE A 58 -2.92 -2.32 -5.64
CA PHE A 58 -3.44 -3.19 -4.59
C PHE A 58 -2.45 -3.38 -3.44
N ILE A 59 -1.17 -3.63 -3.73
CA ILE A 59 -0.13 -3.77 -2.71
C ILE A 59 0.09 -2.46 -1.93
N HIS A 60 0.02 -1.30 -2.58
CA HIS A 60 0.06 0.01 -1.91
C HIS A 60 -1.08 0.11 -0.89
N GLU A 61 -2.32 -0.13 -1.31
CA GLU A 61 -3.49 -0.04 -0.45
C GLU A 61 -3.51 -1.11 0.66
N MET A 62 -2.99 -2.31 0.40
CA MET A 62 -2.81 -3.34 1.42
C MET A 62 -1.75 -2.96 2.47
N THR A 63 -0.79 -2.09 2.12
CA THR A 63 0.13 -1.53 3.12
C THR A 63 -0.60 -0.62 4.10
N HIS A 64 -1.59 0.15 3.62
CA HIS A 64 -2.46 0.93 4.50
C HIS A 64 -3.33 0.03 5.39
N VAL A 65 -3.85 -1.08 4.87
CA VAL A 65 -4.56 -2.08 5.68
C VAL A 65 -3.65 -2.62 6.78
N TRP A 66 -2.41 -2.99 6.46
CA TRP A 66 -1.43 -3.42 7.46
C TRP A 66 -1.18 -2.33 8.51
N GLN A 67 -0.96 -1.07 8.11
CA GLN A 67 -0.78 0.05 9.04
C GLN A 67 -1.97 0.19 10.00
N THR A 68 -3.20 0.08 9.49
CA THR A 68 -4.41 0.11 10.33
C THR A 68 -4.48 -1.08 11.29
N GLN A 69 -4.19 -2.31 10.83
CA GLN A 69 -4.25 -3.48 11.72
C GLN A 69 -3.15 -3.44 12.78
N ALA A 70 -1.95 -2.97 12.44
CA ALA A 70 -0.80 -2.91 13.34
C ALA A 70 -0.87 -1.73 14.34
N ARG A 71 -1.47 -0.60 13.95
CA ARG A 71 -1.45 0.66 14.74
C ARG A 71 -2.82 1.14 15.20
N GLY A 72 -3.89 0.45 14.82
CA GLY A 72 -5.26 0.72 15.23
C GLY A 72 -6.14 1.36 14.15
N GLU A 73 -7.46 1.20 14.31
CA GLU A 73 -8.48 1.57 13.31
C GLU A 73 -8.49 3.05 12.92
N TRP A 74 -8.01 3.93 13.79
CA TRP A 74 -7.99 5.38 13.58
C TRP A 74 -6.66 5.90 13.03
N TYR A 75 -5.64 5.04 12.91
CA TYR A 75 -4.28 5.45 12.62
C TYR A 75 -4.19 6.26 11.31
N LEU A 76 -4.75 5.75 10.21
CA LEU A 76 -4.69 6.43 8.92
C LEU A 76 -5.50 7.72 8.91
N ILE A 77 -6.65 7.77 9.58
CA ILE A 77 -7.47 8.98 9.64
C ILE A 77 -6.70 10.11 10.32
N LEU A 78 -5.92 9.78 11.36
CA LEU A 78 -5.16 10.77 12.14
C LEU A 78 -3.81 11.13 11.51
N HIS A 79 -3.24 10.26 10.67
CA HIS A 79 -1.87 10.44 10.14
C HIS A 79 -1.81 10.71 8.63
N ARG A 80 -2.90 10.48 7.88
CA ARG A 80 -2.99 10.72 6.42
C ARG A 80 -3.52 12.12 6.13
N HIS A 81 -2.66 13.11 6.33
CA HIS A 81 -2.96 14.51 6.03
C HIS A 81 -2.64 14.87 4.56
N PRO A 82 -3.25 15.92 3.97
CA PRO A 82 -3.02 16.31 2.58
C PRO A 82 -1.55 16.55 2.19
N PHE A 83 -0.71 16.94 3.15
CA PHE A 83 0.72 17.17 2.94
C PHE A 83 1.61 15.91 3.00
N CYS A 84 1.04 14.69 3.05
CA CYS A 84 1.83 13.47 3.01
C CYS A 84 2.63 13.38 1.71
N ARG A 85 3.92 13.07 1.82
CA ARG A 85 4.82 12.96 0.68
C ARG A 85 4.84 11.54 0.14
N TYR A 86 4.79 11.41 -1.17
CA TYR A 86 4.92 10.13 -1.87
C TYR A 86 6.37 9.84 -2.26
N ASP A 87 7.14 10.90 -2.54
CA ASP A 87 8.55 10.78 -2.87
C ASP A 87 9.36 10.40 -1.64
N TYR A 88 10.32 9.50 -1.84
CA TYR A 88 11.23 9.04 -0.79
C TYR A 88 12.61 8.76 -1.37
N SER A 89 13.59 8.63 -0.49
CA SER A 89 14.90 8.07 -0.81
C SER A 89 15.26 7.09 0.30
N LEU A 90 15.76 5.91 -0.06
CA LEU A 90 16.20 4.94 0.93
C LEU A 90 17.37 5.52 1.74
N LYS A 91 17.23 5.53 3.06
CA LYS A 91 18.24 6.00 4.00
C LYS A 91 18.90 4.79 4.69
N PRO A 92 20.24 4.69 4.69
CA PRO A 92 20.93 3.61 5.39
C PRO A 92 20.51 3.51 6.86
N GLY A 93 20.26 2.29 7.33
CA GLY A 93 19.89 1.99 8.71
C GLY A 93 18.48 2.42 9.12
N TRP A 94 17.67 2.99 8.23
CA TRP A 94 16.26 3.25 8.54
C TRP A 94 15.43 1.99 8.40
N SER A 95 14.58 1.72 9.38
CA SER A 95 13.51 0.72 9.23
C SER A 95 12.33 1.30 8.43
N LEU A 96 11.43 0.44 7.97
CA LEU A 96 10.25 0.85 7.21
C LEU A 96 9.38 1.85 8.01
N GLU A 97 9.25 1.65 9.32
CA GLU A 97 8.40 2.45 10.22
C GLU A 97 8.85 3.91 10.36
N ARG A 98 10.11 4.22 10.00
CA ARG A 98 10.65 5.59 10.02
C ARG A 98 10.20 6.44 8.83
N TYR A 99 9.72 5.80 7.76
CA TYR A 99 9.18 6.50 6.61
C TYR A 99 7.74 6.95 6.88
N GLY A 100 7.29 8.00 6.18
CA GLY A 100 5.90 8.43 6.22
C GLY A 100 4.96 7.35 5.67
N ILE A 101 3.68 7.40 6.05
CA ILE A 101 2.73 6.32 5.73
C ILE A 101 2.58 6.04 4.22
N GLU A 102 2.60 7.08 3.38
CA GLU A 102 2.54 6.96 1.92
C GLU A 102 3.88 6.48 1.36
N GLN A 103 5.00 6.89 1.96
CA GLN A 103 6.33 6.42 1.57
C GLN A 103 6.49 4.93 1.87
N GLN A 104 6.00 4.46 3.03
CA GLN A 104 5.97 3.04 3.36
C GLN A 104 5.21 2.25 2.29
N ALA A 105 4.01 2.71 1.92
CA ALA A 105 3.20 2.05 0.90
C ALA A 105 3.89 2.05 -0.48
N GLN A 106 4.55 3.14 -0.86
CA GLN A 106 5.35 3.22 -2.09
C GLN A 106 6.57 2.29 -2.06
N ILE A 107 7.29 2.21 -0.93
CA ILE A 107 8.43 1.30 -0.75
C ILE A 107 7.97 -0.16 -0.90
N VAL A 108 6.87 -0.55 -0.25
CA VAL A 108 6.34 -1.91 -0.32
C VAL A 108 5.85 -2.25 -1.74
N LYS A 109 5.19 -1.30 -2.42
CA LYS A 109 4.80 -1.44 -3.84
C LYS A 109 6.02 -1.64 -4.74
N HIS A 110 7.06 -0.83 -4.58
CA HIS A 110 8.28 -0.95 -5.39
C HIS A 110 9.01 -2.27 -5.11
N ALA A 111 9.09 -2.71 -3.84
CA ALA A 111 9.61 -4.02 -3.50
C ALA A 111 8.84 -5.15 -4.21
N PHE A 112 7.50 -5.09 -4.22
CA PHE A 112 6.69 -6.05 -4.95
C PHE A 112 6.99 -6.05 -6.46
N TRP A 113 7.05 -4.87 -7.08
CA TRP A 113 7.39 -4.73 -8.50
C TRP A 113 8.76 -5.32 -8.84
N LEU A 114 9.78 -4.97 -8.06
CA LEU A 114 11.15 -5.48 -8.28
C LEU A 114 11.21 -7.00 -8.14
N ARG A 115 10.55 -7.58 -7.12
CA ARG A 115 10.43 -9.05 -6.94
C ARG A 115 9.69 -9.74 -8.09
N ASN A 116 8.91 -9.00 -8.87
CA ASN A 116 8.16 -9.49 -10.03
C ASN A 116 8.78 -9.07 -11.37
N GLY A 117 10.05 -8.64 -11.37
CA GLY A 117 10.81 -8.31 -12.59
C GLY A 117 10.48 -6.96 -13.22
N VAL A 118 9.76 -6.09 -12.53
CA VAL A 118 9.47 -4.72 -12.99
C VAL A 118 10.60 -3.80 -12.56
N ALA A 119 11.22 -3.11 -13.52
CA ALA A 119 12.22 -2.09 -13.24
C ALA A 119 11.57 -0.83 -12.64
N VAL A 120 12.19 -0.26 -11.61
CA VAL A 120 11.77 1.00 -10.99
C VAL A 120 12.86 2.04 -11.24
N ALA A 121 12.49 3.17 -11.84
CA ALA A 121 13.44 4.24 -12.13
C ALA A 121 14.14 4.73 -10.85
N GLY A 122 15.47 4.88 -10.93
CA GLY A 122 16.29 5.31 -9.79
C GLY A 122 16.59 4.22 -8.76
N VAL A 123 16.18 2.98 -8.99
CA VAL A 123 16.54 1.83 -8.14
C VAL A 123 17.61 0.99 -8.84
N ALA A 124 18.81 0.96 -8.26
CA ALA A 124 19.92 0.14 -8.75
C ALA A 124 20.05 -1.20 -8.00
N ASP A 125 19.61 -1.25 -6.73
CA ASP A 125 19.76 -2.43 -5.87
C ASP A 125 18.40 -2.87 -5.31
N VAL A 126 17.99 -4.10 -5.65
CA VAL A 126 16.78 -4.74 -5.15
C VAL A 126 16.95 -5.19 -3.69
N GLY A 127 18.16 -5.56 -3.28
CA GLY A 127 18.45 -6.08 -1.94
C GLY A 127 18.15 -5.07 -0.83
N ALA A 128 18.31 -3.77 -1.11
CA ALA A 128 17.92 -2.69 -0.21
C ALA A 128 16.42 -2.73 0.15
N TYR A 129 15.56 -3.11 -0.79
CA TYR A 129 14.12 -3.28 -0.55
C TYR A 129 13.81 -4.57 0.21
N ASP A 130 14.57 -5.63 -0.04
CA ASP A 130 14.39 -6.90 0.64
C ASP A 130 14.73 -6.85 2.11
N LEU A 131 15.58 -5.92 2.57
CA LEU A 131 15.83 -5.69 3.99
C LEU A 131 14.70 -4.90 4.66
N LEU A 132 14.11 -3.95 3.94
CA LEU A 132 13.05 -3.08 4.46
C LEU A 132 11.68 -3.77 4.48
N VAL A 133 11.41 -4.60 3.48
CA VAL A 133 10.10 -5.22 3.24
C VAL A 133 10.18 -6.70 3.62
N ARG A 134 10.36 -6.95 4.92
CA ARG A 134 10.41 -8.27 5.55
C ARG A 134 9.26 -8.43 6.53
N PHE A 135 8.12 -8.88 6.01
CA PHE A 135 6.97 -9.19 6.86
C PHE A 135 7.10 -10.61 7.41
N PRO A 136 6.51 -10.91 8.59
CA PRO A 136 6.50 -12.25 9.14
C PRO A 136 5.88 -13.26 8.17
N GLY A 137 6.53 -14.40 7.98
CA GLY A 137 6.05 -15.50 7.14
C GLY A 137 6.20 -15.28 5.62
N THR A 138 7.21 -14.52 5.18
CA THR A 138 7.52 -14.29 3.76
C THR A 138 8.95 -14.61 3.40
#